data_AF-A0A9D5TZH6-F1
#
_entry.id   AF-A0A9D5TZH6-F1
#
_cell.length_a   1.000
_cell.length_b   1.000
_cell.length_c   1.000
_cell.angle_alpha   90.00
_cell.angle_beta   90.00
_cell.angle_gamma   90.00
#
_symmetry.space_group_name_H-M   'P 1'
#
loop_
_entity.id
_entity.type
_entity.pdbx_description
1 polymer ?
#
loop_
_entity_poly.entity_id
_entity_poly.type
_entity_poly.pdbx_seq_one_letter_code
_entity_poly.pdbx_strand_id
1 'polypeptide(L)'
;MRRAGRGQGQRERLGALTVLSVVLAAWIAPVHGARTPPAALYRAGYEMAPEVTRIWVTVNRSNWPAAPRPSISDGAVVVVFPGLEVHDQLDNLSIPNDTLVREVRFSRASGGAVMRILCRPGVTPQATYLSERDAFFVEIARPSALRPPPQVTAEELRRLKESGVKIVVLDPGHGGRDPGTRGHGMIEKTEVLELCRVLQKRIEEMGAGRVRVFLTRTGDYNLGSLSDDRLLLRIKKAAELSGDLFLSVHLNQFSKPSVSGWEIHVPQSYADSRLAGMLQRDPAAITDHAVTGEMQGDDAELKHIMLKQLQDYNEAYDPSGQWADVLAGELRKLTEISARGKRTTNKFVTGNLGMPSVLLEVAYLSNAGDARLVRNERFRQRLATAVGAAVLKYLFEGHAQLAQAPPPAAVKVSAAASSSARQKPSPPAPARPAYHKVKKGETISEIAGKYGVSATALLRANGLTPRSARRLQEGQKVRIP
;
A
#
# COMPACT_ATOMS: atom_id res chain seq x y z
N MET A 1 -45.36 97.05 3.24
CA MET A 1 -46.50 96.98 4.18
C MET A 1 -46.66 95.55 4.69
N ARG A 2 -46.64 95.36 6.03
CA ARG A 2 -47.19 94.25 6.86
C ARG A 2 -46.78 92.79 6.53
N ARG A 3 -46.00 92.12 7.41
CA ARG A 3 -46.41 91.12 8.46
C ARG A 3 -47.22 89.94 7.90
N ALA A 4 -47.09 88.67 8.28
CA ALA A 4 -46.22 87.83 9.12
C ALA A 4 -46.78 86.39 9.00
N GLY A 5 -46.00 85.32 9.24
CA GLY A 5 -46.63 84.01 9.54
C GLY A 5 -45.86 82.74 9.20
N ARG A 6 -44.94 82.37 10.09
CA ARG A 6 -44.52 81.03 10.58
C ARG A 6 -44.69 79.79 9.68
N GLY A 7 -43.56 79.08 9.54
CA GLY A 7 -43.51 77.64 9.31
C GLY A 7 -42.06 77.13 9.26
N GLN A 8 -41.50 76.77 10.42
CA GLN A 8 -40.31 75.91 10.53
C GLN A 8 -40.48 74.66 9.66
N GLY A 9 -39.48 74.03 9.06
CA GLY A 9 -38.04 74.18 9.13
C GLY A 9 -37.44 72.94 8.44
N GLN A 10 -36.60 73.20 7.44
CA GLN A 10 -35.38 72.46 7.10
C GLN A 10 -35.39 70.91 7.14
N ARG A 11 -35.19 70.29 5.98
CA ARG A 11 -33.86 69.91 5.41
C ARG A 11 -33.94 68.63 4.57
N GLU A 12 -33.66 68.82 3.29
CA GLU A 12 -32.70 68.09 2.46
C GLU A 12 -32.73 66.55 2.48
N ARG A 13 -33.29 66.01 1.40
CA ARG A 13 -33.06 64.64 0.91
C ARG A 13 -31.74 64.57 0.18
N LEU A 14 -30.82 63.74 0.66
CA LEU A 14 -29.70 63.21 -0.11
C LEU A 14 -29.73 61.68 0.04
N GLY A 15 -29.84 61.01 -1.11
CA GLY A 15 -30.05 59.57 -1.20
C GLY A 15 -28.79 58.79 -0.84
N ALA A 16 -28.97 57.74 -0.05
CA ALA A 16 -28.00 56.68 0.17
C ALA A 16 -28.61 55.37 -0.32
N LEU A 17 -27.94 54.73 -1.29
CA LEU A 17 -28.23 53.37 -1.72
C LEU A 17 -28.07 52.42 -0.53
N THR A 18 -29.15 51.68 -0.24
CA THR A 18 -29.18 50.64 0.78
C THR A 18 -28.47 49.39 0.26
N VAL A 19 -27.30 49.07 0.82
CA VAL A 19 -26.72 47.72 0.76
C VAL A 19 -27.50 46.87 1.76
N LEU A 20 -28.29 45.94 1.25
CA LEU A 20 -29.04 44.97 2.04
C LEU A 20 -28.07 43.92 2.61
N SER A 21 -27.50 44.19 3.78
CA SER A 21 -26.82 43.18 4.59
C SER A 21 -27.87 42.28 5.24
N VAL A 22 -28.17 41.13 4.63
CA VAL A 22 -28.90 40.06 5.31
C VAL A 22 -27.96 39.44 6.35
N VAL A 23 -28.05 39.94 7.58
CA VAL A 23 -27.56 39.22 8.76
C VAL A 23 -28.54 38.07 9.01
N LEU A 24 -28.20 36.88 8.53
CA LEU A 24 -28.86 35.66 9.01
C LEU A 24 -28.31 35.37 10.41
N ALA A 25 -28.93 35.98 11.42
CA ALA A 25 -28.77 35.57 12.80
C ALA A 25 -29.28 34.13 12.91
N ALA A 26 -28.37 33.16 12.86
CA ALA A 26 -28.68 31.78 13.17
C ALA A 26 -29.14 31.75 14.63
N TRP A 27 -30.46 31.61 14.82
CA TRP A 27 -31.02 31.16 16.07
C TRP A 27 -30.38 29.80 16.39
N ILE A 28 -29.44 29.78 17.33
CA ILE A 28 -29.04 28.54 17.99
C ILE A 28 -30.19 28.19 18.93
N ALA A 29 -31.24 27.60 18.38
CA ALA A 29 -32.10 26.75 19.16
C ALA A 29 -31.25 25.54 19.58
N PRO A 30 -31.25 25.12 20.86
CA PRO A 30 -30.64 23.86 21.23
C PRO A 30 -31.44 22.77 20.51
N VAL A 31 -30.88 22.18 19.46
CA VAL A 31 -31.41 20.97 18.84
C VAL A 31 -31.32 19.88 19.89
N HIS A 32 -32.37 19.79 20.71
CA HIS A 32 -32.61 18.66 21.58
C HIS A 32 -32.86 17.46 20.68
N GLY A 33 -31.94 16.49 20.72
CA GLY A 33 -32.21 15.13 20.26
C GLY A 33 -31.80 14.81 18.83
N ALA A 34 -30.59 15.17 18.39
CA ALA A 34 -29.94 14.35 17.37
C ALA A 34 -29.65 12.98 18.00
N ARG A 35 -30.63 12.06 17.95
CA ARG A 35 -30.45 10.68 18.39
C ARG A 35 -29.25 10.12 17.64
N THR A 36 -28.26 9.64 18.37
CA THR A 36 -27.14 8.89 17.77
C THR A 36 -27.74 7.80 16.88
N PRO A 37 -27.41 7.74 15.59
CA PRO A 37 -28.02 6.77 14.68
C PRO A 37 -27.81 5.36 15.24
N PRO A 38 -28.82 4.47 15.15
CA PRO A 38 -28.72 3.13 15.70
C PRO A 38 -27.48 2.41 15.14
N ALA A 39 -26.92 1.51 15.96
CA ALA A 39 -25.80 0.70 15.51
C ALA A 39 -26.31 -0.19 14.37
N ALA A 40 -25.64 -0.15 13.22
CA ALA A 40 -26.11 -0.83 12.02
C ALA A 40 -24.96 -1.43 11.22
N LEU A 41 -25.23 -2.55 10.55
CA LEU A 41 -24.41 -3.04 9.44
C LEU A 41 -24.39 -1.96 8.36
N TYR A 42 -23.21 -1.48 8.01
CA TYR A 42 -23.03 -0.23 7.26
C TYR A 42 -22.48 -0.45 5.86
N ARG A 43 -21.45 -1.30 5.73
CA ARG A 43 -20.85 -1.65 4.44
C ARG A 43 -20.57 -3.13 4.41
N ALA A 44 -20.61 -3.69 3.22
CA ALA A 44 -20.16 -5.04 2.99
C ALA A 44 -19.41 -5.13 1.66
N GLY A 45 -18.67 -6.21 1.50
CA GLY A 45 -18.03 -6.55 0.25
C GLY A 45 -17.48 -7.96 0.30
N TYR A 46 -16.71 -8.29 -0.72
CA TYR A 46 -16.10 -9.60 -0.85
C TYR A 46 -14.65 -9.49 -1.35
N GLU A 47 -13.86 -10.51 -1.04
CA GLU A 47 -12.53 -10.76 -1.59
C GLU A 47 -12.56 -12.15 -2.24
N MET A 48 -11.97 -12.28 -3.43
CA MET A 48 -12.01 -13.50 -4.24
C MET A 48 -10.61 -14.04 -4.42
N ALA A 49 -10.33 -15.19 -3.81
CA ALA A 49 -9.21 -16.05 -4.16
C ALA A 49 -9.71 -17.28 -4.96
N PRO A 50 -8.84 -17.98 -5.72
CA PRO A 50 -9.26 -19.13 -6.54
C PRO A 50 -10.04 -20.19 -5.76
N GLU A 51 -9.68 -20.39 -4.49
CA GLU A 51 -10.20 -21.48 -3.65
C GLU A 51 -11.01 -20.99 -2.44
N VAL A 52 -11.03 -19.66 -2.19
CA VAL A 52 -11.67 -19.05 -1.02
C VAL A 52 -12.41 -17.77 -1.45
N THR A 53 -13.66 -17.64 -1.03
CA THR A 53 -14.41 -16.38 -1.11
C THR A 53 -14.58 -15.84 0.30
N ARG A 54 -14.03 -14.66 0.58
CA ARG A 54 -14.18 -13.99 1.88
C ARG A 54 -15.24 -12.91 1.76
N ILE A 55 -16.31 -13.01 2.54
CA ILE A 55 -17.32 -11.96 2.68
C ILE A 55 -16.96 -11.14 3.92
N TRP A 56 -17.07 -9.82 3.84
CA TRP A 56 -16.88 -8.93 4.98
C TRP A 56 -18.04 -7.97 5.13
N VAL A 57 -18.35 -7.63 6.38
CA VAL A 57 -19.34 -6.60 6.73
C VAL A 57 -18.78 -5.73 7.86
N THR A 58 -19.05 -4.44 7.82
CA THR A 58 -18.65 -3.48 8.85
C THR A 58 -19.84 -2.88 9.58
N VAL A 59 -19.61 -2.39 10.79
CA VAL A 59 -20.59 -1.63 11.57
C VAL A 59 -20.31 -0.12 11.47
N ASN A 60 -21.34 0.73 11.58
CA ASN A 60 -21.21 2.21 11.56
C ASN A 60 -20.61 2.81 12.86
N ARG A 61 -20.01 1.98 13.72
CA ARG A 61 -19.43 2.36 15.01
C ARG A 61 -18.12 1.61 15.22
N SER A 62 -17.31 2.05 16.17
CA SER A 62 -15.98 1.48 16.39
C SER A 62 -15.98 0.07 16.98
N ASN A 63 -17.12 -0.43 17.49
CA ASN A 63 -17.25 -1.73 18.15
C ASN A 63 -18.63 -2.36 17.87
N TRP A 64 -18.69 -3.69 17.94
CA TRP A 64 -19.91 -4.49 17.89
C TRP A 64 -20.69 -4.40 19.22
N PRO A 65 -22.03 -4.20 19.22
CA PRO A 65 -22.82 -4.20 20.46
C PRO A 65 -22.86 -5.55 21.16
N ALA A 66 -22.79 -6.64 20.38
CA ALA A 66 -22.75 -8.01 20.84
C ALA A 66 -22.00 -8.87 19.82
N ALA A 67 -21.51 -10.02 20.25
CA ALA A 67 -20.82 -10.96 19.37
C ALA A 67 -21.77 -11.48 18.26
N PRO A 68 -21.33 -11.49 16.98
CA PRO A 68 -22.07 -12.14 15.91
C PRO A 68 -22.24 -13.64 16.18
N ARG A 69 -23.39 -14.18 15.77
CA ARG A 69 -23.76 -15.59 15.97
C ARG A 69 -23.91 -16.27 14.61
N PRO A 70 -22.86 -16.94 14.13
CA PRO A 70 -22.90 -17.61 12.85
C PRO A 70 -23.41 -19.05 12.96
N SER A 71 -23.97 -19.54 11.86
CA SER A 71 -24.50 -20.90 11.71
C SER A 71 -24.45 -21.30 10.24
N ILE A 72 -24.50 -22.62 9.99
CA ILE A 72 -24.59 -23.18 8.64
C ILE A 72 -25.88 -24.00 8.57
N SER A 73 -26.72 -23.72 7.58
CA SER A 73 -27.96 -24.47 7.31
C SER A 73 -28.24 -24.45 5.81
N ASP A 74 -28.65 -25.59 5.24
CA ASP A 74 -29.14 -25.69 3.86
C ASP A 74 -28.20 -25.09 2.79
N GLY A 75 -26.88 -25.34 2.93
CA GLY A 75 -25.87 -24.81 2.00
C GLY A 75 -25.70 -23.27 2.07
N ALA A 76 -26.18 -22.64 3.13
CA ALA A 76 -25.99 -21.22 3.40
C ALA A 76 -25.27 -21.00 4.73
N VAL A 77 -24.43 -19.96 4.78
CA VAL A 77 -23.92 -19.41 6.03
C VAL A 77 -24.86 -18.30 6.47
N VAL A 78 -25.37 -18.38 7.69
CA VAL A 78 -26.29 -17.39 8.27
C VAL A 78 -25.62 -16.81 9.50
N VAL A 79 -25.49 -15.48 9.53
CA VAL A 79 -24.90 -14.75 10.66
C VAL A 79 -25.92 -13.78 11.21
N VAL A 80 -26.25 -13.96 12.49
CA VAL A 80 -27.09 -13.03 13.24
C VAL A 80 -26.19 -12.02 13.95
N PHE A 81 -26.54 -10.74 13.85
CA PHE A 81 -25.86 -9.62 14.50
C PHE A 81 -26.79 -8.98 15.53
N PRO A 82 -26.76 -9.43 16.80
CA PRO A 82 -27.71 -8.97 17.81
C PRO A 82 -27.57 -7.47 18.08
N GLY A 83 -28.72 -6.78 18.17
CA GLY A 83 -28.76 -5.34 18.46
C GLY A 83 -28.25 -4.43 17.34
N LEU A 84 -27.93 -4.98 16.16
CA LEU A 84 -27.66 -4.19 14.95
C LEU A 84 -28.89 -4.09 14.06
N GLU A 85 -29.05 -2.95 13.41
CA GLU A 85 -29.94 -2.79 12.26
C GLU A 85 -29.21 -3.05 10.94
N VAL A 86 -29.95 -3.14 9.84
CA VAL A 86 -29.38 -3.02 8.48
C VAL A 86 -29.50 -1.55 8.07
N HIS A 87 -28.37 -0.91 7.79
CA HIS A 87 -28.35 0.48 7.33
C HIS A 87 -28.99 0.59 5.95
N ASP A 88 -29.72 1.67 5.68
CA ASP A 88 -30.48 1.82 4.42
C ASP A 88 -29.60 1.93 3.17
N GLN A 89 -28.31 2.22 3.34
CA GLN A 89 -27.30 2.24 2.26
C GLN A 89 -26.62 0.88 2.03
N LEU A 90 -26.92 -0.14 2.84
CA LEU A 90 -26.33 -1.45 2.69
C LEU A 90 -27.15 -2.30 1.74
N ASP A 91 -26.68 -2.40 0.50
CA ASP A 91 -27.28 -3.27 -0.51
C ASP A 91 -26.84 -4.73 -0.39
N ASN A 92 -27.65 -5.63 -0.95
CA ASN A 92 -27.25 -7.01 -1.18
C ASN A 92 -26.07 -7.05 -2.15
N LEU A 93 -25.15 -7.99 -1.93
CA LEU A 93 -23.97 -8.09 -2.78
C LEU A 93 -24.26 -9.03 -3.96
N SER A 94 -24.17 -8.49 -5.18
CA SER A 94 -24.08 -9.27 -6.40
C SER A 94 -22.66 -9.81 -6.54
N ILE A 95 -22.51 -11.13 -6.53
CA ILE A 95 -21.21 -11.80 -6.56
C ILE A 95 -20.94 -12.37 -7.97
N PRO A 96 -19.75 -12.19 -8.55
CA PRO A 96 -19.36 -12.77 -9.83
C PRO A 96 -19.57 -14.30 -9.91
N ASN A 97 -19.78 -14.79 -11.14
CA ASN A 97 -20.15 -16.18 -11.39
C ASN A 97 -19.07 -17.22 -11.08
N ASP A 98 -17.81 -16.80 -11.06
CA ASP A 98 -16.61 -17.60 -10.82
C ASP A 98 -16.30 -17.81 -9.31
N THR A 99 -17.16 -17.34 -8.41
CA THR A 99 -16.97 -17.46 -6.95
C THR A 99 -17.70 -18.66 -6.33
N LEU A 100 -17.40 -18.94 -5.06
CA LEU A 100 -18.08 -19.98 -4.26
C LEU A 100 -19.44 -19.54 -3.73
N VAL A 101 -19.72 -18.24 -3.80
CA VAL A 101 -20.93 -17.61 -3.26
C VAL A 101 -21.83 -17.21 -4.42
N ARG A 102 -23.12 -17.53 -4.30
CA ARG A 102 -24.12 -17.08 -5.27
C ARG A 102 -24.58 -15.67 -4.97
N GLU A 103 -24.82 -15.37 -3.69
CA GLU A 103 -25.45 -14.15 -3.26
C GLU A 103 -25.21 -13.90 -1.77
N VAL A 104 -25.09 -12.62 -1.38
CA VAL A 104 -25.13 -12.20 0.04
C VAL A 104 -26.31 -11.28 0.24
N ARG A 105 -27.22 -11.66 1.15
CA ARG A 105 -28.39 -10.86 1.52
C ARG A 105 -28.30 -10.34 2.95
N PHE A 106 -28.74 -9.12 3.15
CA PHE A 106 -28.93 -8.52 4.47
C PHE A 106 -30.42 -8.33 4.74
N SER A 107 -30.87 -8.68 5.95
CA SER A 107 -32.28 -8.57 6.34
C SER A 107 -32.42 -8.18 7.80
N ARG A 108 -33.55 -7.57 8.15
CA ARG A 108 -33.92 -7.23 9.52
C ARG A 108 -34.65 -8.41 10.16
N ALA A 109 -34.29 -8.77 11.39
CA ALA A 109 -34.97 -9.80 12.17
C ALA A 109 -35.28 -9.29 13.59
N SER A 110 -36.18 -9.97 14.28
CA SER A 110 -36.47 -9.67 15.69
C SER A 110 -35.19 -9.88 16.52
N GLY A 111 -34.65 -8.81 17.09
CA GLY A 111 -33.44 -8.83 17.92
C GLY A 111 -32.11 -8.55 17.20
N GLY A 112 -32.09 -8.32 15.88
CA GLY A 112 -30.88 -7.90 15.17
C GLY A 112 -30.89 -8.07 13.65
N ALA A 113 -29.80 -7.69 13.01
CA ALA A 113 -29.59 -7.83 11.58
C ALA A 113 -29.14 -9.26 11.24
N VAL A 114 -29.48 -9.73 10.04
CA VAL A 114 -29.10 -11.07 9.55
C VAL A 114 -28.40 -10.93 8.22
N MET A 115 -27.20 -11.50 8.12
CA MET A 115 -26.50 -11.73 6.85
C MET A 115 -26.67 -13.19 6.46
N ARG A 116 -27.22 -13.43 5.27
CA ARG A 116 -27.33 -14.77 4.69
C ARG A 116 -26.46 -14.85 3.44
N ILE A 117 -25.47 -15.74 3.48
CA ILE A 117 -24.57 -16.02 2.38
C ILE A 117 -24.97 -17.35 1.76
N LEU A 118 -25.48 -17.30 0.54
CA LEU A 118 -25.90 -18.48 -0.18
C LEU A 118 -24.73 -19.04 -0.99
N CYS A 119 -24.25 -20.22 -0.64
CA CYS A 119 -23.15 -20.87 -1.35
C CYS A 119 -23.65 -21.50 -2.65
N ARG A 120 -22.74 -21.73 -3.59
CA ARG A 120 -23.03 -22.54 -4.78
C ARG A 120 -23.15 -24.02 -4.41
N PRO A 121 -23.89 -24.84 -5.19
CA PRO A 121 -23.99 -26.28 -4.97
C PRO A 121 -22.61 -26.95 -4.91
N GLY A 122 -22.44 -27.94 -4.04
CA GLY A 122 -21.18 -28.67 -3.86
C GLY A 122 -20.13 -27.98 -2.98
N VAL A 123 -20.43 -26.79 -2.44
CA VAL A 123 -19.60 -26.13 -1.42
C VAL A 123 -20.10 -26.53 -0.04
N THR A 124 -19.24 -27.15 0.77
CA THR A 124 -19.45 -27.23 2.22
C THR A 124 -18.76 -26.02 2.82
N PRO A 125 -19.49 -24.96 3.24
CA PRO A 125 -18.84 -23.76 3.74
C PRO A 125 -18.10 -24.09 5.03
N GLN A 126 -16.77 -24.05 4.99
CA GLN A 126 -16.00 -23.82 6.21
C GLN A 126 -15.85 -22.33 6.38
N ALA A 127 -16.31 -21.84 7.53
CA ALA A 127 -16.34 -20.44 7.83
C ALA A 127 -15.47 -20.12 9.04
N THR A 128 -14.40 -19.39 8.78
CA THR A 128 -13.62 -18.71 9.82
C THR A 128 -14.25 -17.36 10.06
N TYR A 129 -14.44 -17.03 11.34
CA TYR A 129 -14.99 -15.76 11.77
C TYR A 129 -13.88 -14.94 12.40
N LEU A 130 -13.62 -13.78 11.80
CA LEU A 130 -12.69 -12.80 12.35
C LEU A 130 -13.51 -11.57 12.70
N SER A 131 -13.45 -11.14 13.95
CA SER A 131 -13.99 -9.85 14.37
C SER A 131 -12.82 -8.90 14.63
N GLU A 132 -12.62 -7.96 13.73
CA GLU A 132 -11.84 -6.76 14.00
C GLU A 132 -12.77 -5.73 14.65
N ARG A 133 -12.20 -4.66 15.22
CA ARG A 133 -12.96 -3.63 15.98
C ARG A 133 -14.26 -3.22 15.27
N ASP A 134 -14.21 -3.01 13.95
CA ASP A 134 -15.32 -2.53 13.13
C ASP A 134 -15.76 -3.49 11.99
N ALA A 135 -15.13 -4.66 11.82
CA ALA A 135 -15.37 -5.57 10.70
C ALA A 135 -15.55 -7.04 11.12
N PHE A 136 -16.45 -7.75 10.45
CA PHE A 136 -16.70 -9.17 10.61
C PHE A 136 -16.50 -9.87 9.27
N PHE A 137 -15.73 -10.95 9.29
CA PHE A 137 -15.40 -11.73 8.10
C PHE A 137 -16.02 -13.12 8.16
N VAL A 138 -16.47 -13.60 7.01
CA VAL A 138 -16.88 -14.99 6.78
C VAL A 138 -16.08 -15.48 5.58
N GLU A 139 -15.16 -16.40 5.83
CA GLU A 139 -14.51 -17.13 4.74
C GLU A 139 -15.39 -18.28 4.29
N ILE A 140 -15.44 -18.55 3.00
CA ILE A 140 -16.10 -19.72 2.43
C ILE A 140 -15.07 -20.37 1.54
N ALA A 141 -14.70 -21.60 1.87
CA ALA A 141 -13.65 -22.35 1.20
C ALA A 141 -14.25 -23.63 0.59
N ARG A 142 -13.71 -24.10 -0.55
CA ARG A 142 -13.98 -25.47 -1.01
C ARG A 142 -13.33 -26.47 -0.02
N PRO A 143 -13.84 -27.69 0.13
CA PRO A 143 -13.11 -28.71 0.90
C PRO A 143 -11.67 -28.94 0.41
N SER A 144 -11.43 -28.79 -0.90
CA SER A 144 -10.09 -28.82 -1.51
C SER A 144 -9.19 -27.66 -1.09
N ALA A 145 -9.77 -26.50 -0.78
CA ALA A 145 -9.08 -25.27 -0.40
C ALA A 145 -8.51 -25.29 1.03
N LEU A 146 -8.95 -26.26 1.84
CA LEU A 146 -8.37 -26.54 3.17
C LEU A 146 -7.01 -27.22 3.05
N ARG A 147 -6.72 -27.79 1.87
CA ARG A 147 -5.35 -28.01 1.48
C ARG A 147 -4.84 -26.65 0.99
N PRO A 148 -3.65 -26.19 1.43
CA PRO A 148 -3.08 -24.97 0.89
C PRO A 148 -3.19 -25.02 -0.65
N PRO A 149 -3.60 -23.91 -1.32
CA PRO A 149 -3.72 -23.89 -2.78
C PRO A 149 -2.44 -24.49 -3.34
N PRO A 150 -2.46 -25.21 -4.49
CA PRO A 150 -1.25 -25.77 -5.08
C PRO A 150 -0.26 -24.63 -5.28
N GLN A 151 0.61 -24.47 -4.29
CA GLN A 151 1.72 -23.58 -4.34
C GLN A 151 2.72 -24.29 -5.23
N VAL A 152 3.45 -23.51 -6.01
CA VAL A 152 4.61 -24.03 -6.73
C VAL A 152 5.43 -24.79 -5.69
N THR A 153 5.52 -26.10 -5.85
CA THR A 153 6.17 -26.90 -4.80
C THR A 153 7.65 -26.52 -4.77
N ALA A 154 8.30 -26.64 -3.60
CA ALA A 154 9.74 -26.44 -3.52
C ALA A 154 10.49 -27.35 -4.53
N GLU A 155 9.94 -28.54 -4.79
CA GLU A 155 10.41 -29.46 -5.82
C GLU A 155 10.26 -28.91 -7.25
N GLU A 156 9.11 -28.31 -7.59
CA GLU A 156 8.88 -27.67 -8.89
C GLU A 156 9.82 -26.47 -9.09
N LEU A 157 9.97 -25.61 -8.08
CA LEU A 157 10.93 -24.51 -8.11
C LEU A 157 12.37 -25.01 -8.29
N ARG A 158 12.74 -26.08 -7.57
CA ARG A 158 14.06 -26.69 -7.68
C ARG A 158 14.30 -27.22 -9.10
N ARG A 159 13.34 -27.96 -9.67
CA ARG A 159 13.44 -28.49 -11.04
C ARG A 159 13.58 -27.39 -12.07
N LEU A 160 12.76 -26.34 -11.98
CA LEU A 160 12.86 -25.18 -12.87
C LEU A 160 14.27 -24.59 -12.83
N LYS A 161 14.80 -24.35 -11.62
CA LYS A 161 16.14 -23.80 -11.42
C LYS A 161 17.26 -24.72 -11.92
N GLU A 162 17.18 -26.02 -11.63
CA GLU A 162 18.13 -27.03 -12.12
C GLU A 162 18.14 -27.10 -13.65
N SER A 163 17.00 -26.89 -14.30
CA SER A 163 16.89 -26.75 -15.75
C SER A 163 17.28 -25.38 -16.32
N GLY A 164 17.79 -24.47 -15.48
CA GLY A 164 18.26 -23.14 -15.88
C GLY A 164 17.15 -22.13 -16.18
N VAL A 165 15.90 -22.44 -15.83
CA VAL A 165 14.77 -21.52 -16.01
C VAL A 165 14.87 -20.37 -15.01
N LYS A 166 14.74 -19.15 -15.50
CA LYS A 166 14.70 -17.93 -14.70
C LYS A 166 13.31 -17.65 -14.17
N ILE A 167 13.22 -17.29 -12.89
CA ILE A 167 11.96 -17.06 -12.21
C ILE A 167 11.74 -15.55 -12.06
N VAL A 168 10.64 -15.05 -12.62
CA VAL A 168 10.21 -13.66 -12.48
C VAL A 168 8.97 -13.60 -11.62
N VAL A 169 8.96 -12.73 -10.63
CA VAL A 169 7.81 -12.51 -9.74
C VAL A 169 7.15 -11.18 -10.08
N LEU A 170 5.90 -11.25 -10.53
CA LEU A 170 5.04 -10.09 -10.71
C LEU A 170 4.18 -9.89 -9.47
N ASP A 171 4.13 -8.67 -8.97
CA ASP A 171 3.28 -8.29 -7.86
C ASP A 171 2.18 -7.33 -8.32
N PRO A 172 0.95 -7.83 -8.58
CA PRO A 172 -0.17 -6.94 -8.82
C PRO A 172 -0.52 -6.20 -7.53
N GLY A 173 -0.29 -4.88 -7.50
CA GLY A 173 -0.55 -4.03 -6.35
C GLY A 173 -1.99 -4.14 -5.81
N HIS A 174 -2.19 -3.84 -4.53
CA HIS A 174 -3.51 -3.81 -3.88
C HIS A 174 -4.28 -5.15 -3.96
N GLY A 175 -5.60 -5.16 -3.74
CA GLY A 175 -6.44 -6.37 -3.77
C GLY A 175 -7.49 -6.37 -2.67
N GLY A 176 -8.57 -7.15 -2.82
CA GLY A 176 -9.59 -7.30 -1.79
C GLY A 176 -10.16 -5.95 -1.30
N ARG A 177 -10.13 -5.70 0.02
CA ARG A 177 -10.53 -4.43 0.66
C ARG A 177 -9.66 -3.23 0.30
N ASP A 178 -8.46 -3.41 -0.26
CA ASP A 178 -7.61 -2.31 -0.70
C ASP A 178 -7.85 -2.07 -2.21
N PRO A 179 -8.64 -1.06 -2.59
CA PRO A 179 -8.91 -0.77 -4.00
C PRO A 179 -7.71 -0.17 -4.73
N GLY A 180 -6.73 0.37 -3.99
CA GLY A 180 -5.79 1.34 -4.54
C GLY A 180 -6.51 2.58 -5.08
N THR A 181 -5.91 3.18 -6.11
CA THR A 181 -6.43 4.37 -6.79
C THR A 181 -7.75 4.11 -7.51
N ARG A 182 -8.65 5.10 -7.47
CA ARG A 182 -9.88 5.12 -8.28
C ARG A 182 -9.88 6.34 -9.21
N GLY A 183 -10.23 6.13 -10.47
CA GLY A 183 -10.31 7.21 -11.45
C GLY A 183 -10.92 6.75 -12.76
N HIS A 184 -11.71 7.61 -13.41
CA HIS A 184 -12.29 7.35 -14.74
C HIS A 184 -13.05 6.02 -14.88
N GLY A 185 -13.74 5.59 -13.80
CA GLY A 185 -14.46 4.31 -13.75
C GLY A 185 -13.59 3.07 -13.56
N MET A 186 -12.30 3.27 -13.28
CA MET A 186 -11.31 2.19 -13.08
C MET A 186 -10.91 2.12 -11.62
N ILE A 187 -10.51 0.92 -11.20
CA ILE A 187 -10.01 0.63 -9.86
C ILE A 187 -8.66 -0.06 -10.01
N GLU A 188 -7.62 0.51 -9.40
CA GLU A 188 -6.23 0.08 -9.57
C GLU A 188 -6.05 -1.43 -9.37
N LYS A 189 -6.56 -1.99 -8.25
CA LYS A 189 -6.42 -3.44 -7.96
C LYS A 189 -6.90 -4.36 -9.09
N THR A 190 -7.92 -3.94 -9.84
CA THR A 190 -8.51 -4.73 -10.93
C THR A 190 -7.63 -4.62 -12.17
N GLU A 191 -7.28 -3.39 -12.54
CA GLU A 191 -6.49 -3.08 -13.73
C GLU A 191 -5.08 -3.69 -13.65
N VAL A 192 -4.42 -3.60 -12.50
CA VAL A 192 -3.06 -4.14 -12.33
C VAL A 192 -3.05 -5.67 -12.29
N LEU A 193 -4.11 -6.32 -11.79
CA LEU A 193 -4.23 -7.78 -11.85
C LEU A 193 -4.35 -8.27 -13.28
N GLU A 194 -5.22 -7.64 -14.07
CA GLU A 194 -5.38 -7.96 -15.48
C GLU A 194 -4.10 -7.70 -16.27
N LEU A 195 -3.46 -6.55 -16.04
CA LEU A 195 -2.22 -6.20 -16.69
C LEU A 195 -1.10 -7.19 -16.36
N CYS A 196 -0.95 -7.60 -15.10
CA CYS A 196 0.02 -8.63 -14.71
C CYS A 196 -0.21 -9.98 -15.38
N ARG A 197 -1.47 -10.37 -15.66
CA ARG A 197 -1.75 -11.59 -16.44
C ARG A 197 -1.30 -11.46 -17.89
N VAL A 198 -1.49 -10.29 -18.50
CA VAL A 198 -0.98 -9.99 -19.86
C VAL A 198 0.55 -10.01 -19.87
N LEU A 199 1.18 -9.38 -18.88
CA LEU A 199 2.64 -9.37 -18.69
C LEU A 199 3.19 -10.79 -18.54
N GLN A 200 2.61 -11.59 -17.64
CA GLN A 200 3.00 -12.99 -17.41
C GLN A 200 3.02 -13.77 -18.72
N LYS A 201 1.89 -13.79 -19.44
CA LYS A 201 1.77 -14.52 -20.70
C LYS A 201 2.85 -14.08 -21.70
N ARG A 202 3.02 -12.77 -21.86
CA ARG A 202 3.97 -12.23 -22.85
C ARG A 202 5.43 -12.50 -22.49
N ILE A 203 5.80 -12.36 -21.22
CA ILE A 203 7.16 -12.63 -20.73
C ILE A 203 7.50 -14.11 -20.94
N GLU A 204 6.59 -15.03 -20.61
CA GLU A 204 6.80 -16.47 -20.78
C GLU A 204 6.90 -16.87 -22.27
N GLU A 205 6.02 -16.31 -23.12
CA GLU A 205 6.09 -16.49 -24.58
C GLU A 205 7.45 -16.05 -25.15
N MET A 206 7.90 -14.84 -24.78
CA MET A 206 9.19 -14.30 -25.24
C MET A 206 10.38 -15.07 -24.64
N GLY A 207 10.23 -15.58 -23.42
CA GLY A 207 11.24 -16.40 -22.75
C GLY A 207 11.46 -17.76 -23.41
N ALA A 208 10.50 -18.25 -24.21
CA ALA A 208 10.58 -19.51 -24.94
C ALA A 208 11.01 -20.68 -24.04
N GLY A 209 10.37 -20.80 -22.88
CA GLY A 209 10.67 -21.83 -21.87
C GLY A 209 11.85 -21.53 -20.94
N ARG A 210 12.63 -20.48 -21.19
CA ARG A 210 13.75 -20.06 -20.31
C ARG A 210 13.31 -19.17 -19.16
N VAL A 211 12.06 -18.68 -19.17
CA VAL A 211 11.51 -17.83 -18.12
C VAL A 211 10.18 -18.41 -17.65
N ARG A 212 10.00 -18.48 -16.34
CA ARG A 212 8.73 -18.76 -15.68
C ARG A 212 8.32 -17.57 -14.84
N VAL A 213 7.05 -17.19 -14.92
CA VAL A 213 6.52 -16.01 -14.22
C VAL A 213 5.48 -16.45 -13.19
N PHE A 214 5.64 -15.98 -11.96
CA PHE A 214 4.68 -16.19 -10.87
C PHE A 214 4.08 -14.86 -10.42
N LEU A 215 2.81 -14.89 -9.98
CA LEU A 215 2.14 -13.74 -9.40
C LEU A 215 2.02 -13.87 -7.88
N THR A 216 2.24 -12.78 -7.16
CA THR A 216 1.98 -12.74 -5.71
C THR A 216 0.49 -12.94 -5.41
N ARG A 217 -0.42 -12.50 -6.28
CA ARG A 217 -1.84 -12.84 -6.25
C ARG A 217 -2.41 -13.15 -7.63
N THR A 218 -3.29 -14.14 -7.72
CA THR A 218 -3.95 -14.54 -8.97
C THR A 218 -5.43 -14.17 -9.03
N GLY A 219 -5.94 -13.54 -7.97
CA GLY A 219 -7.34 -13.11 -7.82
C GLY A 219 -7.47 -11.78 -7.08
N ASP A 220 -8.71 -11.35 -6.85
CA ASP A 220 -9.04 -10.13 -6.12
C ASP A 220 -9.08 -10.35 -4.60
N TYR A 221 -7.92 -10.66 -4.04
CA TYR A 221 -7.73 -10.85 -2.60
C TYR A 221 -6.53 -10.05 -2.10
N ASN A 222 -6.57 -9.68 -0.82
CA ASN A 222 -5.39 -9.19 -0.12
C ASN A 222 -4.51 -10.36 0.31
N LEU A 223 -3.19 -10.16 0.27
CA LEU A 223 -2.25 -11.04 0.95
C LEU A 223 -2.17 -10.62 2.42
N GLY A 224 -3.22 -10.82 3.23
CA GLY A 224 -3.23 -10.49 4.68
C GLY A 224 -4.37 -9.56 5.13
N SER A 225 -4.70 -9.57 6.42
CA SER A 225 -5.85 -8.84 6.98
C SER A 225 -5.53 -7.37 7.33
N LEU A 226 -4.33 -7.06 7.82
CA LEU A 226 -3.90 -5.70 8.22
C LEU A 226 -2.88 -5.08 7.25
N SER A 227 -2.76 -3.75 7.22
CA SER A 227 -1.95 -3.03 6.23
C SER A 227 -0.46 -3.37 6.25
N ASP A 228 0.11 -3.65 7.41
CA ASP A 228 1.54 -3.90 7.57
C ASP A 228 1.86 -5.39 7.28
N ASP A 229 0.99 -6.31 7.73
CA ASP A 229 1.04 -7.74 7.36
C ASP A 229 0.90 -7.94 5.85
N ARG A 230 0.11 -7.09 5.19
CA ARG A 230 -0.16 -7.19 3.74
C ARG A 230 1.08 -7.10 2.88
N LEU A 231 1.98 -6.21 3.26
CA LEU A 231 3.18 -5.95 2.49
C LEU A 231 4.27 -6.98 2.84
N LEU A 232 4.32 -7.43 4.09
CA LEU A 232 5.22 -8.52 4.52
C LEU A 232 4.89 -9.84 3.83
N LEU A 233 3.61 -10.17 3.61
CA LEU A 233 3.22 -11.40 2.92
C LEU A 233 3.54 -11.37 1.42
N ARG A 234 3.51 -10.21 0.77
CA ARG A 234 4.03 -10.03 -0.61
C ARG A 234 5.52 -10.34 -0.68
N ILE A 235 6.28 -9.83 0.30
CA ILE A 235 7.72 -10.08 0.44
C ILE A 235 7.99 -11.55 0.70
N LYS A 236 7.32 -12.16 1.68
CA LYS A 236 7.46 -13.59 2.02
C LYS A 236 7.20 -14.47 0.79
N LYS A 237 6.08 -14.24 0.10
CA LYS A 237 5.74 -15.01 -1.11
C LYS A 237 6.74 -14.83 -2.23
N ALA A 238 7.24 -13.61 -2.46
CA ALA A 238 8.29 -13.38 -3.45
C ALA A 238 9.61 -14.07 -3.05
N ALA A 239 9.99 -14.02 -1.77
CA ALA A 239 11.18 -14.67 -1.24
C ALA A 239 11.10 -16.22 -1.33
N GLU A 240 9.95 -16.81 -1.02
CA GLU A 240 9.68 -18.26 -1.13
C GLU A 240 9.85 -18.76 -2.57
N LEU A 241 9.40 -17.97 -3.55
CA LEU A 241 9.60 -18.28 -4.97
C LEU A 241 11.08 -18.18 -5.37
N SER A 242 11.93 -17.58 -4.53
CA SER A 242 13.36 -17.40 -4.73
C SER A 242 13.66 -16.89 -6.15
N GLY A 243 12.91 -15.86 -6.56
CA GLY A 243 12.94 -15.32 -7.92
C GLY A 243 14.28 -14.68 -8.30
N ASP A 244 14.56 -14.64 -9.60
CA ASP A 244 15.69 -13.92 -10.19
C ASP A 244 15.36 -12.43 -10.42
N LEU A 245 14.08 -12.05 -10.43
CA LEU A 245 13.63 -10.68 -10.70
C LEU A 245 12.24 -10.41 -10.10
N PHE A 246 12.05 -9.24 -9.51
CA PHE A 246 10.76 -8.79 -9.00
C PHE A 246 10.28 -7.48 -9.65
N LEU A 247 8.99 -7.45 -10.00
CA LEU A 247 8.33 -6.28 -10.54
C LEU A 247 6.94 -6.11 -9.90
N SER A 248 6.79 -5.10 -9.05
CA SER A 248 5.48 -4.67 -8.56
C SER A 248 4.85 -3.69 -9.54
N VAL A 249 3.57 -3.87 -9.84
CA VAL A 249 2.84 -3.12 -10.88
C VAL A 249 1.69 -2.36 -10.23
N HIS A 250 1.69 -1.04 -10.45
CA HIS A 250 0.79 -0.08 -9.84
C HIS A 250 0.26 0.94 -10.85
N LEU A 251 -0.79 1.67 -10.45
CA LEU A 251 -1.29 2.84 -11.16
C LEU A 251 -1.42 4.02 -10.21
N ASN A 252 -0.73 5.10 -10.54
CA ASN A 252 -0.53 6.20 -9.64
C ASN A 252 -1.74 7.14 -9.58
N GLN A 253 -1.72 8.04 -8.60
CA GLN A 253 -2.64 9.16 -8.50
C GLN A 253 -1.87 10.45 -8.18
N PHE A 254 -2.31 11.56 -8.76
CA PHE A 254 -1.82 12.87 -8.38
C PHE A 254 -2.96 13.90 -8.31
N SER A 255 -2.79 14.93 -7.48
CA SER A 255 -3.81 15.96 -7.26
C SER A 255 -4.07 16.81 -8.50
N LYS A 256 -3.03 17.02 -9.33
CA LYS A 256 -3.15 17.69 -10.64
C LYS A 256 -3.47 16.63 -11.72
N PRO A 257 -4.67 16.66 -12.35
CA PRO A 257 -5.06 15.66 -13.36
C PRO A 257 -4.19 15.67 -14.62
N SER A 258 -3.44 16.74 -14.87
CA SER A 258 -2.51 16.83 -16.00
C SER A 258 -1.23 15.99 -15.83
N VAL A 259 -0.91 15.55 -14.62
CA VAL A 259 0.25 14.68 -14.37
C VAL A 259 -0.04 13.29 -14.95
N SER A 260 0.84 12.85 -15.85
CA SER A 260 0.73 11.62 -16.63
C SER A 260 2.09 10.95 -16.81
N GLY A 261 2.08 9.70 -17.23
CA GLY A 261 3.26 8.93 -17.59
C GLY A 261 3.64 7.85 -16.60
N TRP A 262 4.63 7.05 -16.97
CA TRP A 262 5.16 6.01 -16.11
C TRP A 262 6.30 6.50 -15.21
N GLU A 263 6.40 5.93 -14.01
CA GLU A 263 7.50 6.11 -13.05
C GLU A 263 8.02 4.75 -12.57
N ILE A 264 9.34 4.60 -12.44
CA ILE A 264 9.96 3.40 -11.85
C ILE A 264 10.51 3.78 -10.49
N HIS A 265 10.09 3.05 -9.46
CA HIS A 265 10.55 3.21 -8.10
C HIS A 265 11.56 2.13 -7.74
N VAL A 266 12.70 2.59 -7.25
CA VAL A 266 13.79 1.77 -6.70
C VAL A 266 13.91 2.01 -5.20
N PRO A 267 14.27 0.97 -4.42
CA PRO A 267 14.49 1.12 -2.98
C PRO A 267 15.62 2.12 -2.70
N GLN A 268 15.44 2.95 -1.67
CA GLN A 268 16.37 4.04 -1.33
C GLN A 268 17.64 3.61 -0.60
N SER A 269 17.51 2.64 0.30
CA SER A 269 18.54 1.83 0.96
C SER A 269 17.79 0.96 1.97
N TYR A 270 18.35 -0.16 2.42
CA TYR A 270 17.69 -0.93 3.48
C TYR A 270 17.67 -0.16 4.82
N ALA A 271 18.76 0.53 5.16
CA ALA A 271 18.94 1.25 6.43
C ALA A 271 17.89 2.37 6.64
N ASP A 272 17.41 2.99 5.56
CA ASP A 272 16.40 4.04 5.59
C ASP A 272 14.98 3.56 5.25
N SER A 273 14.82 2.26 5.03
CA SER A 273 13.52 1.68 4.69
C SER A 273 12.55 1.75 5.87
N ARG A 274 11.26 1.88 5.55
CA ARG A 274 10.19 1.84 6.56
C ARG A 274 10.20 0.55 7.38
N LEU A 275 10.70 -0.55 6.79
CA LEU A 275 10.90 -1.84 7.45
C LEU A 275 12.01 -1.79 8.51
N ALA A 276 13.16 -1.17 8.21
CA ALA A 276 14.20 -0.94 9.21
C ALA A 276 13.69 -0.07 10.36
N GLY A 277 12.89 0.96 10.06
CA GLY A 277 12.23 1.78 11.07
C GLY A 277 11.18 1.04 11.90
N MET A 278 10.52 0.01 11.35
CA MET A 278 9.57 -0.86 12.07
C MET A 278 10.29 -1.88 12.95
N LEU A 279 11.28 -2.60 12.40
CA LEU A 279 12.14 -3.54 13.13
C LEU A 279 12.87 -2.87 14.31
N GLN A 280 13.28 -1.60 14.15
CA GLN A 280 13.93 -0.82 15.20
C GLN A 280 12.95 -0.25 16.23
N ARG A 281 11.73 0.10 15.83
CA ARG A 281 10.71 0.66 16.74
C ARG A 281 10.07 -0.41 17.60
N ASP A 282 9.86 -1.58 17.03
CA ASP A 282 9.14 -2.65 17.68
C ASP A 282 9.59 -4.01 17.11
N PRO A 283 10.65 -4.61 17.69
CA PRO A 283 11.06 -5.98 17.37
C PRO A 283 9.93 -7.01 17.56
N ALA A 284 8.91 -6.62 18.34
CA ALA A 284 7.72 -7.38 18.66
C ALA A 284 6.47 -6.97 17.85
N ALA A 285 6.53 -6.03 16.91
CA ALA A 285 5.41 -5.79 15.97
C ALA A 285 5.25 -6.92 14.94
N ILE A 286 6.20 -7.86 14.91
CA ILE A 286 6.09 -9.17 14.25
C ILE A 286 5.75 -10.28 15.28
N THR A 287 5.63 -9.93 16.56
CA THR A 287 5.32 -10.87 17.65
C THR A 287 4.36 -10.25 18.64
N ASP A 288 3.07 -10.28 18.37
CA ASP A 288 2.12 -10.35 19.47
C ASP A 288 1.52 -11.75 19.54
N HIS A 289 2.40 -12.70 19.91
CA HIS A 289 2.19 -13.93 20.69
C HIS A 289 3.55 -14.63 20.96
N ALA A 290 4.60 -13.88 21.34
CA ALA A 290 5.92 -14.50 21.58
C ALA A 290 6.66 -13.92 22.79
N VAL A 291 6.08 -14.04 23.99
CA VAL A 291 6.87 -14.12 25.24
C VAL A 291 6.18 -15.06 26.24
N THR A 292 5.90 -16.30 25.82
CA THR A 292 5.92 -17.47 26.71
C THR A 292 6.37 -18.69 25.91
N GLY A 293 7.66 -19.03 26.01
CA GLY A 293 8.14 -20.42 26.08
C GLY A 293 7.89 -21.45 24.98
N GLU A 294 7.18 -21.19 23.88
CA GLU A 294 6.91 -22.21 22.85
C GLU A 294 7.01 -21.61 21.43
N MET A 295 8.21 -21.66 20.82
CA MET A 295 8.35 -21.34 19.39
C MET A 295 7.98 -22.55 18.52
N GLN A 296 7.07 -22.36 17.56
CA GLN A 296 6.92 -23.18 16.35
C GLN A 296 6.73 -22.27 15.12
N GLY A 297 7.36 -22.60 13.98
CA GLY A 297 6.92 -22.18 12.63
C GLY A 297 7.63 -21.00 11.92
N ASP A 298 7.09 -20.67 10.74
CA ASP A 298 7.59 -19.83 9.63
C ASP A 298 8.10 -18.40 9.95
N ASP A 299 7.74 -17.80 11.09
CA ASP A 299 8.06 -16.39 11.37
C ASP A 299 9.53 -16.18 11.79
N ALA A 300 10.15 -17.20 12.40
CA ALA A 300 11.59 -17.20 12.69
C ALA A 300 12.42 -17.29 11.40
N GLU A 301 11.92 -18.02 10.41
CA GLU A 301 12.55 -18.19 9.09
C GLU A 301 12.52 -16.88 8.30
N LEU A 302 11.38 -16.17 8.28
CA LEU A 302 11.27 -14.86 7.64
C LEU A 302 12.26 -13.86 8.24
N LYS A 303 12.35 -13.77 9.57
CA LYS A 303 13.32 -12.89 10.26
C LYS A 303 14.77 -13.24 9.90
N HIS A 304 15.09 -14.54 9.80
CA HIS A 304 16.42 -14.99 9.41
C HIS A 304 16.77 -14.62 7.95
N ILE A 305 15.84 -14.82 7.02
CA ILE A 305 15.99 -14.42 5.61
C ILE A 305 16.26 -12.91 5.52
N MET A 306 15.46 -12.10 6.22
CA MET A 306 15.59 -10.64 6.21
C MET A 306 16.93 -10.16 6.80
N LEU A 307 17.41 -10.78 7.90
CA LEU A 307 18.68 -10.42 8.54
C LEU A 307 19.91 -10.87 7.73
N LYS A 308 19.84 -12.02 7.07
CA LYS A 308 20.90 -12.49 6.19
C LYS A 308 21.04 -11.59 4.95
N GLN A 309 19.92 -11.21 4.33
CA GLN A 309 19.90 -10.30 3.18
C GLN A 309 20.47 -8.91 3.51
N LEU A 310 20.23 -8.46 4.74
CA LEU A 310 20.82 -7.25 5.32
C LEU A 310 22.35 -7.29 5.37
N GLN A 311 22.91 -8.42 5.75
CA GLN A 311 24.36 -8.63 5.85
C GLN A 311 25.00 -8.79 4.47
N ASP A 312 24.25 -9.35 3.52
CA ASP A 312 24.69 -9.58 2.13
C ASP A 312 24.56 -8.32 1.24
N TYR A 313 23.93 -7.23 1.73
CA TYR A 313 23.76 -5.99 0.97
C TYR A 313 25.09 -5.24 0.83
N ASN A 314 25.58 -5.14 -0.41
CA ASN A 314 26.75 -4.35 -0.76
C ASN A 314 26.31 -3.03 -1.38
N GLU A 315 26.56 -1.91 -0.71
CA GLU A 315 26.20 -0.55 -1.16
C GLU A 315 26.82 -0.17 -2.52
N ALA A 316 27.89 -0.86 -2.95
CA ALA A 316 28.53 -0.67 -4.24
C ALA A 316 27.87 -1.46 -5.40
N TYR A 317 26.98 -2.42 -5.11
CA TYR A 317 26.29 -3.24 -6.11
C TYR A 317 24.77 -2.97 -6.04
N ASP A 318 24.25 -2.25 -7.03
CA ASP A 318 22.83 -1.85 -7.11
C ASP A 318 22.09 -2.61 -8.25
N PRO A 319 21.76 -3.90 -8.06
CA PRO A 319 21.09 -4.69 -9.08
C PRO A 319 19.66 -4.18 -9.38
N SER A 320 18.98 -3.59 -8.39
CA SER A 320 17.64 -3.00 -8.58
C SER A 320 17.69 -1.71 -9.41
N GLY A 321 18.71 -0.88 -9.22
CA GLY A 321 18.98 0.28 -10.07
C GLY A 321 19.29 -0.10 -11.51
N GLN A 322 20.12 -1.13 -11.70
CA GLN A 322 20.41 -1.70 -13.02
C GLN A 322 19.15 -2.25 -13.70
N TRP A 323 18.31 -2.95 -12.94
CA TRP A 323 17.00 -3.43 -13.43
C TRP A 323 16.10 -2.28 -13.85
N ALA A 324 15.99 -1.23 -13.02
CA ALA A 324 15.22 -0.03 -13.33
C ALA A 324 15.71 0.66 -14.61
N ASP A 325 17.02 0.72 -14.85
CA ASP A 325 17.58 1.38 -16.03
C ASP A 325 17.30 0.59 -17.32
N VAL A 326 17.36 -0.74 -17.27
CA VAL A 326 16.97 -1.61 -18.40
C VAL A 326 15.48 -1.48 -18.69
N LEU A 327 14.64 -1.55 -17.65
CA LEU A 327 13.19 -1.37 -17.77
C LEU A 327 12.85 0.01 -18.35
N ALA A 328 13.48 1.07 -17.86
CA ALA A 328 13.29 2.42 -18.38
C ALA A 328 13.68 2.54 -19.87
N GLY A 329 14.74 1.84 -20.29
CA GLY A 329 15.18 1.82 -21.70
C GLY A 329 14.11 1.29 -22.65
N GLU A 330 13.44 0.20 -22.27
CA GLU A 330 12.37 -0.39 -23.08
C GLU A 330 11.07 0.42 -22.99
N LEU A 331 10.69 0.91 -21.80
CA LEU A 331 9.48 1.72 -21.63
C LEU A 331 9.53 3.05 -22.39
N ARG A 332 10.71 3.65 -22.59
CA ARG A 332 10.88 4.86 -23.42
C ARG A 332 10.47 4.66 -24.89
N LYS A 333 10.39 3.42 -25.38
CA LYS A 333 9.93 3.10 -26.74
C LYS A 333 8.40 3.25 -26.89
N LEU A 334 7.67 3.31 -25.79
CA LEU A 334 6.22 3.54 -25.75
C LEU A 334 5.93 5.04 -25.85
N THR A 335 6.02 5.61 -27.05
CA THR A 335 5.92 7.07 -27.28
C THR A 335 4.54 7.68 -27.00
N GLU A 336 3.52 6.83 -26.85
CA GLU A 336 2.15 7.21 -26.52
C GLU A 336 1.94 7.59 -25.05
N ILE A 337 2.87 7.23 -24.16
CA ILE A 337 2.80 7.53 -22.73
C ILE A 337 4.04 8.31 -22.30
N SER A 338 3.84 9.35 -21.49
CA SER A 338 4.93 10.19 -21.00
C SER A 338 5.91 9.39 -20.12
N ALA A 339 7.19 9.71 -20.17
CA ALA A 339 8.22 9.10 -19.33
C ALA A 339 8.62 10.06 -18.19
N ARG A 340 8.46 9.63 -16.94
CA ARG A 340 8.90 10.42 -15.77
C ARG A 340 10.18 9.87 -15.12
N GLY A 341 10.55 8.64 -15.48
CA GLY A 341 11.85 8.05 -15.17
C GLY A 341 11.94 7.38 -13.81
N LYS A 342 13.19 7.22 -13.35
CA LYS A 342 13.54 6.52 -12.11
C LYS A 342 13.37 7.44 -10.90
N ARG A 343 12.83 6.91 -9.81
CA ARG A 343 12.64 7.58 -8.52
C ARG A 343 13.15 6.67 -7.41
N THR A 344 13.99 7.22 -6.55
CA THR A 344 14.40 6.55 -5.33
C THR A 344 13.33 6.79 -4.25
N THR A 345 12.73 5.73 -3.70
CA THR A 345 11.66 5.85 -2.69
C THR A 345 11.69 4.74 -1.64
N ASN A 346 10.94 4.96 -0.55
CA ASN A 346 10.71 3.99 0.52
C ASN A 346 9.43 3.15 0.30
N LYS A 347 9.11 2.77 -0.95
CA LYS A 347 7.95 1.90 -1.23
C LYS A 347 8.26 0.49 -0.70
N PHE A 348 7.48 0.04 0.27
CA PHE A 348 7.80 -1.12 1.11
C PHE A 348 8.02 -2.42 0.33
N VAL A 349 7.22 -2.67 -0.72
CA VAL A 349 7.26 -3.94 -1.47
C VAL A 349 8.54 -4.12 -2.31
N THR A 350 9.25 -3.04 -2.61
CA THR A 350 10.49 -3.12 -3.41
C THR A 350 11.72 -3.35 -2.54
N GLY A 351 11.60 -3.34 -1.22
CA GLY A 351 12.70 -3.65 -0.32
C GLY A 351 12.76 -5.14 0.01
N ASN A 352 13.97 -5.64 0.26
CA ASN A 352 14.19 -6.88 1.03
C ASN A 352 13.64 -8.19 0.42
N LEU A 353 13.83 -8.37 -0.88
CA LEU A 353 13.41 -9.59 -1.57
C LEU A 353 14.55 -10.58 -1.84
N GLY A 354 15.80 -10.22 -1.54
CA GLY A 354 16.98 -11.00 -1.92
C GLY A 354 17.19 -11.12 -3.43
N MET A 355 16.46 -10.33 -4.21
CA MET A 355 16.48 -10.29 -5.67
C MET A 355 16.33 -8.84 -6.17
N PRO A 356 16.77 -8.52 -7.40
CA PRO A 356 16.55 -7.21 -7.98
C PRO A 356 15.06 -6.89 -8.09
N SER A 357 14.67 -5.71 -7.64
CA SER A 357 13.27 -5.36 -7.36
C SER A 357 12.96 -3.91 -7.70
N VAL A 358 11.86 -3.70 -8.44
CA VAL A 358 11.34 -2.35 -8.73
C VAL A 358 9.82 -2.35 -8.62
N LEU A 359 9.26 -1.15 -8.47
CA LEU A 359 7.83 -0.89 -8.62
C LEU A 359 7.63 0.01 -9.82
N LEU A 360 6.80 -0.42 -10.75
CA LEU A 360 6.40 0.33 -11.92
C LEU A 360 5.02 0.94 -11.69
N GLU A 361 4.99 2.26 -11.58
CA GLU A 361 3.77 3.03 -11.80
C GLU A 361 3.58 3.14 -13.31
N VAL A 362 2.63 2.38 -13.85
CA VAL A 362 2.45 2.27 -15.30
C VAL A 362 1.90 3.57 -15.88
N ALA A 363 0.98 4.21 -15.16
CA ALA A 363 0.29 5.41 -15.58
C ALA A 363 -0.40 6.07 -14.37
N TYR A 364 -0.97 7.27 -14.55
CA TYR A 364 -1.79 7.94 -13.53
C TYR A 364 -3.29 7.78 -13.80
N LEU A 365 -4.02 7.08 -12.93
CA LEU A 365 -5.49 6.97 -13.06
C LEU A 365 -6.22 8.31 -12.85
N SER A 366 -5.57 9.30 -12.24
CA SER A 366 -6.06 10.68 -12.18
C SER A 366 -6.00 11.42 -13.52
N ASN A 367 -5.26 10.90 -14.51
CA ASN A 367 -5.16 11.50 -15.84
C ASN A 367 -6.01 10.74 -16.85
N ALA A 368 -6.86 11.48 -17.58
CA ALA A 368 -7.80 10.88 -18.53
C ALA A 368 -7.13 10.21 -19.74
N GLY A 369 -5.96 10.72 -20.18
CA GLY A 369 -5.20 10.14 -21.29
C GLY A 369 -4.59 8.80 -20.89
N ASP A 370 -3.89 8.78 -19.76
CA ASP A 370 -3.32 7.58 -19.16
C ASP A 370 -4.39 6.51 -18.88
N ALA A 371 -5.51 6.89 -18.27
CA ALA A 371 -6.62 5.95 -18.02
C ALA A 371 -7.16 5.32 -19.31
N ARG A 372 -7.26 6.09 -20.41
CA ARG A 372 -7.65 5.56 -21.72
C ARG A 372 -6.61 4.60 -22.29
N LEU A 373 -5.32 4.88 -22.12
CA LEU A 373 -4.24 3.99 -22.54
C LEU A 373 -4.27 2.68 -21.75
N VAL A 374 -4.39 2.75 -20.42
CA VAL A 374 -4.46 1.55 -19.56
C VAL A 374 -5.63 0.64 -19.94
N ARG A 375 -6.79 1.20 -20.33
CA ARG A 375 -7.94 0.42 -20.83
C ARG A 375 -7.72 -0.18 -22.23
N ASN A 376 -6.81 0.38 -23.01
CA ASN A 376 -6.59 -0.02 -24.40
C ASN A 376 -5.77 -1.32 -24.47
N GLU A 377 -6.36 -2.36 -25.05
CA GLU A 377 -5.71 -3.67 -25.18
C GLU A 377 -4.41 -3.61 -25.99
N ARG A 378 -4.35 -2.83 -27.07
CA ARG A 378 -3.12 -2.69 -27.88
C ARG A 378 -1.99 -2.04 -27.08
N PHE A 379 -2.30 -1.06 -26.23
CA PHE A 379 -1.33 -0.49 -25.30
C PHE A 379 -0.86 -1.54 -24.29
N ARG A 380 -1.78 -2.28 -23.65
CA ARG A 380 -1.42 -3.35 -22.70
C ARG A 380 -0.46 -4.39 -23.33
N GLN A 381 -0.69 -4.78 -24.58
CA GLN A 381 0.18 -5.72 -25.31
C GLN A 381 1.56 -5.13 -25.66
N ARG A 382 1.62 -3.85 -26.07
CA ARG A 382 2.89 -3.16 -26.33
C ARG A 382 3.69 -2.97 -25.04
N LEU A 383 3.03 -2.56 -23.96
CA LEU A 383 3.62 -2.49 -22.63
C LEU A 383 4.17 -3.85 -22.20
N ALA A 384 3.39 -4.92 -22.38
CA ALA A 384 3.83 -6.25 -22.04
C ALA A 384 5.03 -6.74 -22.87
N THR A 385 5.09 -6.34 -24.15
CA THR A 385 6.26 -6.59 -25.00
C THR A 385 7.49 -5.82 -24.52
N ALA A 386 7.33 -4.54 -24.15
CA ALA A 386 8.44 -3.73 -23.63
C ALA A 386 8.99 -4.27 -22.31
N VAL A 387 8.10 -4.65 -21.37
CA VAL A 387 8.51 -5.29 -20.11
C VAL A 387 9.16 -6.65 -20.38
N GLY A 388 8.60 -7.47 -21.28
CA GLY A 388 9.20 -8.75 -21.67
C GLY A 388 10.61 -8.59 -22.25
N ALA A 389 10.81 -7.62 -23.14
CA ALA A 389 12.13 -7.31 -23.68
C ALA A 389 13.12 -6.88 -22.58
N ALA A 390 12.67 -6.05 -21.64
CA ALA A 390 13.49 -5.61 -20.52
C ALA A 390 13.90 -6.78 -19.62
N VAL A 391 12.95 -7.67 -19.30
CA VAL A 391 13.19 -8.88 -18.50
C VAL A 391 14.25 -9.76 -19.15
N LEU A 392 14.10 -10.07 -20.44
CA LEU A 392 15.06 -10.93 -21.14
C LEU A 392 16.45 -10.29 -21.24
N LYS A 393 16.49 -8.99 -21.52
CA LYS A 393 17.74 -8.22 -21.57
C LYS A 393 18.48 -8.24 -20.22
N TYR A 394 17.75 -8.01 -19.13
CA TYR A 394 18.33 -8.05 -17.78
C TYR A 394 18.85 -9.44 -17.43
N LEU A 395 18.06 -10.50 -17.70
CA LEU A 395 18.36 -11.85 -17.26
C LEU A 395 19.41 -12.59 -18.11
N PHE A 396 19.48 -12.32 -19.42
CA PHE A 396 20.27 -13.15 -20.36
C PHE A 396 21.32 -12.40 -21.15
N GLU A 397 21.14 -11.11 -21.41
CA GLU A 397 22.12 -10.33 -22.17
C GLU A 397 23.20 -9.74 -21.25
N GLY A 398 22.92 -9.71 -19.94
CA GLY A 398 23.85 -9.31 -18.89
C GLY A 398 24.24 -7.83 -18.93
N HIS A 399 24.49 -7.25 -17.77
CA HIS A 399 25.13 -5.93 -17.61
C HIS A 399 26.64 -5.96 -17.89
N ALA A 400 27.13 -6.96 -18.64
CA ALA A 400 28.54 -7.37 -18.71
C ALA A 400 29.52 -6.34 -19.32
N GLN A 401 29.04 -5.15 -19.72
CA GLN A 401 29.90 -4.00 -20.05
C GLN A 401 30.09 -2.99 -18.90
N LEU A 402 29.43 -3.15 -17.75
CA LEU A 402 29.58 -2.25 -16.59
C LEU A 402 30.24 -2.91 -15.36
N ALA A 403 30.58 -4.21 -15.43
CA ALA A 403 31.05 -5.02 -14.30
C ALA A 403 32.44 -5.65 -14.51
N GLN A 404 33.36 -5.00 -15.23
CA GLN A 404 34.77 -5.42 -15.25
C GLN A 404 35.52 -4.89 -14.01
N ALA A 405 35.21 -5.46 -12.85
CA ALA A 405 36.20 -5.61 -11.78
C ALA A 405 36.04 -7.02 -11.20
N PRO A 406 37.11 -7.82 -11.14
CA PRO A 406 37.01 -9.20 -10.67
C PRO A 406 36.66 -9.23 -9.17
N PRO A 407 35.98 -10.27 -8.68
CA PRO A 407 35.74 -10.44 -7.26
C PRO A 407 37.09 -10.60 -6.54
N PRO A 408 37.41 -9.81 -5.51
CA PRO A 408 38.59 -10.08 -4.70
C PRO A 408 38.41 -11.41 -3.96
N ALA A 409 39.46 -12.23 -4.02
CA ALA A 409 39.50 -13.59 -3.52
C ALA A 409 39.07 -13.72 -2.04
N ALA A 410 38.42 -14.83 -1.74
CA ALA A 410 38.03 -15.20 -0.38
C ALA A 410 39.24 -15.23 0.57
N VAL A 411 39.34 -14.23 1.45
CA VAL A 411 40.33 -14.23 2.53
C VAL A 411 39.75 -15.04 3.68
N LYS A 412 40.34 -16.23 3.91
CA LYS A 412 40.17 -17.00 5.14
C LYS A 412 40.69 -16.17 6.31
N VAL A 413 39.86 -15.96 7.33
CA VAL A 413 40.32 -15.38 8.60
C VAL A 413 40.26 -16.44 9.68
N SER A 414 41.44 -16.96 10.02
CA SER A 414 41.71 -17.66 11.27
C SER A 414 41.77 -16.67 12.42
N ALA A 415 41.26 -17.07 13.58
CA ALA A 415 41.34 -16.30 14.82
C ALA A 415 42.78 -16.15 15.33
N ALA A 416 43.17 -14.92 15.71
CA ALA A 416 44.06 -14.61 16.83
C ALA A 416 44.19 -13.09 17.04
N ALA A 417 44.31 -12.69 18.30
CA ALA A 417 44.34 -11.31 18.81
C ALA A 417 45.65 -10.55 18.49
N SER A 418 45.59 -9.21 18.44
CA SER A 418 46.36 -8.28 19.31
C SER A 418 46.44 -6.83 18.76
N SER A 419 46.55 -5.92 19.73
CA SER A 419 46.68 -4.46 19.75
C SER A 419 47.55 -3.75 18.70
N SER A 420 47.18 -2.53 18.29
CA SER A 420 47.74 -1.28 18.87
C SER A 420 47.11 -0.03 18.24
N ALA A 421 47.04 1.04 19.04
CA ALA A 421 46.40 2.31 18.72
C ALA A 421 47.28 3.22 17.85
N ARG A 422 46.65 4.00 16.96
CA ARG A 422 47.19 5.28 16.49
C ARG A 422 46.06 6.29 16.24
N GLN A 423 46.06 7.36 17.03
CA GLN A 423 45.11 8.47 16.96
C GLN A 423 45.24 9.27 15.66
N LYS A 424 44.10 9.73 15.13
CA LYS A 424 43.98 10.83 14.15
C LYS A 424 43.15 11.98 14.76
N PRO A 425 43.37 13.23 14.35
CA PRO A 425 43.15 14.43 15.15
C PRO A 425 41.68 14.89 15.22
N SER A 426 41.36 15.56 16.33
CA SER A 426 40.05 16.17 16.60
C SER A 426 39.74 17.35 15.66
N PRO A 427 38.48 17.50 15.20
CA PRO A 427 38.00 18.74 14.58
C PRO A 427 37.78 19.86 15.63
N PRO A 428 37.75 21.13 15.21
CA PRO A 428 37.72 22.29 16.10
C PRO A 428 36.36 22.48 16.81
N ALA A 429 36.37 23.27 17.89
CA ALA A 429 35.22 23.60 18.74
C ALA A 429 33.99 24.11 17.94
N PRO A 430 32.76 23.86 18.43
CA PRO A 430 31.54 24.10 17.65
C PRO A 430 31.27 25.58 17.45
N ALA A 431 30.99 25.95 16.20
CA ALA A 431 30.37 27.22 15.86
C ALA A 431 29.03 27.38 16.61
N ARG A 432 28.68 28.63 16.95
CA ARG A 432 27.42 28.97 17.65
C ARG A 432 26.23 28.27 16.98
N PRO A 433 25.30 27.64 17.73
CA PRO A 433 24.18 26.96 17.13
C PRO A 433 23.32 27.94 16.33
N ALA A 434 23.14 27.68 15.04
CA ALA A 434 22.20 28.41 14.21
C ALA A 434 20.77 28.10 14.67
N TYR A 435 19.90 29.10 14.76
CA TYR A 435 18.50 28.91 15.11
C TYR A 435 17.60 29.33 13.95
N HIS A 436 16.58 28.53 13.71
CA HIS A 436 15.49 28.85 12.80
C HIS A 436 14.25 29.28 13.60
N LYS A 437 13.62 30.39 13.20
CA LYS A 437 12.35 30.85 13.77
C LYS A 437 11.20 30.31 12.92
N VAL A 438 10.41 29.41 13.50
CA VAL A 438 9.29 28.71 12.83
C VAL A 438 8.27 29.72 12.29
N LYS A 439 7.90 29.59 11.03
CA LYS A 439 6.81 30.35 10.40
C LYS A 439 5.46 29.64 10.57
N LYS A 440 4.36 30.37 10.40
CA LYS A 440 3.00 29.83 10.49
C LYS A 440 2.82 28.62 9.56
N GLY A 441 2.54 27.45 10.14
CA GLY A 441 2.30 26.20 9.40
C GLY A 441 3.56 25.43 8.98
N GLU A 442 4.76 25.92 9.28
CA GLU A 442 6.03 25.29 8.92
C GLU A 442 6.31 24.07 9.81
N THR A 443 6.66 22.96 9.18
CA THR A 443 6.90 21.66 9.84
C THR A 443 8.39 21.40 10.05
N ILE A 444 8.73 20.51 11.01
CA ILE A 444 10.11 20.05 11.22
C ILE A 444 10.74 19.51 9.93
N SER A 445 9.97 18.82 9.09
CA SER A 445 10.48 18.27 7.82
C SER A 445 10.85 19.36 6.81
N GLU A 446 10.07 20.43 6.74
CA GLU A 446 10.37 21.58 5.86
C GLU A 446 11.59 22.36 6.35
N ILE A 447 11.70 22.56 7.68
CA ILE A 447 12.87 23.20 8.30
C ILE A 447 14.11 22.34 8.07
N ALA A 448 14.02 21.02 8.27
CA ALA A 448 15.12 20.09 8.06
C ALA A 448 15.60 20.12 6.60
N GLY A 449 14.67 20.08 5.64
CA GLY A 449 14.98 20.21 4.22
C GLY A 449 15.66 21.53 3.86
N LYS A 450 15.26 22.65 4.50
CA LYS A 450 15.86 23.97 4.27
C LYS A 450 17.33 24.05 4.66
N TYR A 451 17.75 23.32 5.70
CA TYR A 451 19.12 23.35 6.22
C TYR A 451 19.95 22.11 5.87
N GLY A 452 19.42 21.21 5.03
CA GLY A 452 20.14 19.99 4.63
C GLY A 452 20.43 19.02 5.78
N VAL A 453 19.65 19.08 6.86
CA VAL A 453 19.77 18.18 8.02
C VAL A 453 18.60 17.20 8.04
N SER A 454 18.75 16.05 8.73
CA SER A 454 17.62 15.13 8.87
C SER A 454 16.60 15.66 9.87
N ALA A 455 15.32 15.40 9.62
CA ALA A 455 14.24 15.72 10.56
C ALA A 455 14.51 15.11 11.94
N THR A 456 15.09 13.90 12.00
CA THR A 456 15.47 13.22 13.24
C THR A 456 16.60 13.95 13.98
N ALA A 457 17.63 14.42 13.28
CA ALA A 457 18.71 15.20 13.87
C ALA A 457 18.16 16.53 14.44
N LEU A 458 17.27 17.19 13.70
CA LEU A 458 16.60 18.41 14.12
C LEU A 458 15.69 18.18 15.34
N LEU A 459 14.92 17.08 15.37
CA LEU A 459 14.11 16.70 16.54
C LEU A 459 14.98 16.46 17.78
N ARG A 460 16.05 15.67 17.63
CA ARG A 460 16.98 15.32 18.71
C ARG A 460 17.67 16.56 19.26
N ALA A 461 18.11 17.46 18.40
CA ALA A 461 18.78 18.71 18.77
C ALA A 461 17.88 19.66 19.57
N ASN A 462 16.56 19.46 19.52
CA ASN A 462 15.55 20.31 20.15
C ASN A 462 14.73 19.59 21.22
N GLY A 463 15.08 18.34 21.58
CA GLY A 463 14.30 17.54 22.53
C GLY A 463 12.85 17.30 22.10
N LEU A 464 12.58 17.36 20.79
CA LEU A 464 11.23 17.22 20.25
C LEU A 464 10.96 15.75 19.86
N THR A 465 9.73 15.32 20.09
CA THR A 465 9.21 14.05 19.56
C THR A 465 8.40 14.35 18.30
N PRO A 466 8.13 13.36 17.42
CA PRO A 466 7.21 13.54 16.31
C PRO A 466 5.81 14.03 16.72
N ARG A 467 5.38 13.75 17.95
CA ARG A 467 4.09 14.20 18.49
C ARG A 467 4.14 15.66 18.95
N SER A 468 5.22 16.11 19.61
CA SER A 468 5.38 17.51 20.02
C SER A 468 5.74 18.42 18.84
N ALA A 469 6.43 17.90 17.82
CA ALA A 469 6.74 18.61 16.59
C ALA A 469 5.51 19.03 15.76
N ARG A 470 4.37 18.32 15.91
CA ARG A 470 3.08 18.72 15.30
C ARG A 470 2.45 19.95 15.97
N ARG A 471 2.99 20.36 17.11
CA ARG A 471 2.52 21.52 17.90
C ARG A 471 3.53 22.67 17.86
N LEU A 472 4.44 22.68 16.89
CA LEU A 472 5.37 23.80 16.69
C LEU A 472 4.57 25.09 16.53
N GLN A 473 4.89 26.09 17.34
CA GLN A 473 4.22 27.38 17.31
C GLN A 473 4.98 28.35 16.41
N GLU A 474 4.23 29.22 15.73
CA GLU A 474 4.82 30.34 15.02
C GLU A 474 5.69 31.17 15.97
N GLY A 475 6.92 31.47 15.55
CA GLY A 475 7.90 32.20 16.33
C GLY A 475 8.76 31.35 17.26
N GLN A 476 8.48 30.06 17.42
CA GLN A 476 9.31 29.12 18.18
C GLN A 476 10.70 29.00 17.54
N LYS A 477 11.77 29.00 18.35
CA LYS A 477 13.14 28.80 17.88
C LYS A 477 13.50 27.32 17.88
N VAL A 478 14.00 26.84 16.75
CA VAL A 478 14.49 25.47 16.54
C VAL A 478 15.99 25.54 16.26
N ARG A 479 16.78 24.89 17.09
CA ARG A 479 18.23 24.74 16.95
C ARG A 479 18.56 23.87 15.74
N ILE A 480 19.36 24.37 14.82
CA ILE A 480 19.90 23.60 13.71
C ILE A 480 21.16 22.88 14.23
N PRO A 481 21.21 21.52 14.22
CA PRO A 481 22.33 20.73 14.70
C PRO A 481 23.60 20.88 13.87
#